data_AF-A0A0B1T3P2-F1
#
_entry.id   AF-A0A0B1T3P2-F1
#
_cell.length_a   1.000
_cell.length_b   1.000
_cell.length_c   1.000
_cell.angle_alpha   90.00
_cell.angle_beta   90.00
_cell.angle_gamma   90.00
#
_symmetry.space_group_name_H-M   'P 1'
#
loop_
_entity.id
_entity.type
_entity.pdbx_description
1 polymer ?
#
loop_
_entity_poly.entity_id
_entity_poly.type
_entity_poly.pdbx_seq_one_letter_code
_entity_poly.pdbx_strand_id
1 'polypeptide(L)' 'MSCPSTSLCLPSSSVCDGVVDCDTEDDEVNCEECNRGAQFCDVTKRCIPAGQLCDGIPQCPDGSDERVNESTINIFFVS' A
#
# COMPACT_ATOMS: atom_id res chain seq x y z
N MET A 1 -16.10 4.33 5.64
CA MET A 1 -15.44 5.60 5.98
C MET A 1 -16.14 6.73 5.23
N SER A 2 -16.26 7.92 5.81
CA SER A 2 -16.71 9.11 5.08
C SER A 2 -15.52 10.02 4.86
N CYS A 3 -15.27 10.42 3.62
CA CYS A 3 -14.22 11.38 3.32
C CYS A 3 -14.48 12.68 4.09
N PRO A 4 -13.48 13.29 4.76
CA PRO A 4 -13.72 14.51 5.53
C PRO A 4 -13.96 15.73 4.63
N SER A 5 -13.37 15.75 3.44
CA SER A 5 -13.48 16.84 2.46
C SER A 5 -14.74 16.77 1.58
N THR A 6 -15.37 15.59 1.48
CA THR A 6 -16.51 15.35 0.58
C THR A 6 -17.57 14.50 1.28
N SER A 7 -18.85 14.61 0.90
CA SER A 7 -19.88 13.71 1.45
C SER A 7 -19.84 12.29 0.84
N LEU A 8 -18.67 11.86 0.35
CA LEU A 8 -18.45 10.54 -0.25
C LEU A 8 -18.30 9.50 0.88
N CYS A 9 -19.13 8.46 0.83
CA CYS A 9 -19.03 7.31 1.72
C CYS A 9 -18.38 6.15 0.98
N LEU A 10 -17.23 5.73 1.48
CA LEU A 10 -16.48 4.58 0.95
C LEU A 10 -16.80 3.31 1.76
N PRO A 11 -16.92 2.15 1.08
CA PRO A 11 -17.03 0.86 1.76
C PRO A 11 -15.72 0.56 2.50
N SER A 12 -15.78 -0.24 3.57
CA SER A 12 -14.59 -0.60 4.36
C SER A 12 -13.51 -1.36 3.56
N SER A 13 -13.86 -1.94 2.41
CA SER A 13 -12.90 -2.56 1.49
C SER A 13 -12.11 -1.58 0.62
N SER A 14 -12.54 -0.32 0.58
CA SER A 14 -11.94 0.83 -0.12
C SER A 14 -11.29 1.79 0.87
N VAL A 15 -10.92 1.27 2.04
CA VAL A 15 -10.23 2.04 3.06
C VAL A 15 -8.96 1.27 3.35
N CYS A 16 -7.83 1.97 3.26
CA CYS A 16 -6.50 1.39 3.43
C CYS A 16 -6.24 0.26 2.42
N ASP A 17 -6.73 0.39 1.19
CA ASP A 17 -6.59 -0.63 0.14
C ASP A 17 -5.46 -0.32 -0.85
N GLY A 18 -4.70 0.76 -0.60
CA GLY A 18 -3.62 1.26 -1.42
C GLY A 18 -4.08 2.15 -2.58
N VAL A 19 -5.37 2.49 -2.65
CA VAL A 19 -5.96 3.37 -3.67
C VAL A 19 -6.57 4.58 -3.00
N VAL A 20 -6.23 5.78 -3.48
CA VAL A 20 -6.87 7.01 -3.03
C VAL A 20 -8.25 7.11 -3.68
N ASP A 21 -9.28 6.68 -2.94
CA ASP A 21 -10.68 6.73 -3.31
C ASP A 21 -11.35 8.04 -2.82
N CYS A 22 -10.79 8.71 -1.80
CA CYS A 22 -11.19 10.06 -1.42
C CYS A 22 -10.54 11.13 -2.34
N ASP A 23 -11.11 12.35 -2.36
CA ASP A 23 -10.48 13.51 -3.05
C ASP A 23 -9.11 13.89 -2.46
N THR A 24 -8.90 13.45 -1.22
CA THR A 24 -7.69 13.57 -0.41
C THR A 24 -7.26 12.17 -0.01
N GLU A 25 -6.01 11.99 0.42
CA GLU A 25 -5.47 10.68 0.81
C GLU A 25 -5.97 10.18 2.18
N ASP A 26 -7.05 10.75 2.71
CA ASP A 26 -7.56 10.49 4.07
C ASP A 26 -7.98 9.02 4.30
N ASP A 27 -8.39 8.32 3.25
CA ASP A 27 -8.74 6.90 3.27
C ASP A 27 -7.52 5.97 3.29
N GLU A 28 -6.34 6.48 2.96
CA GLU A 28 -5.08 5.73 2.84
C GLU A 28 -3.99 6.14 3.85
N VAL A 29 -4.32 7.08 4.75
CA VAL A 29 -3.45 7.54 5.84
C VAL A 29 -3.97 7.10 7.21
N ASN A 30 -3.05 6.94 8.16
CA ASN A 30 -3.36 6.53 9.52
C ASN A 30 -4.10 5.17 9.58
N CYS A 31 -3.72 4.26 8.68
CA CYS A 31 -4.21 2.89 8.65
C CYS A 31 -3.59 2.07 9.78
N GLU A 32 -4.36 1.19 10.40
CA GLU A 32 -3.84 0.19 11.36
C GLU A 32 -3.60 -1.16 10.67
N GLU A 33 -4.43 -1.50 9.68
CA GLU A 33 -4.31 -2.68 8.82
C GLU A 33 -4.64 -2.29 7.37
N CYS A 34 -3.97 -2.95 6.41
CA CYS A 34 -4.22 -2.76 4.99
C CYS A 34 -5.14 -3.83 4.42
N ASN A 35 -6.00 -3.45 3.48
CA ASN A 35 -6.91 -4.32 2.76
C ASN A 35 -6.34 -4.75 1.40
N ARG A 36 -7.00 -5.73 0.75
CA ARG A 36 -6.71 -6.17 -0.62
C ARG A 36 -5.26 -6.62 -0.90
N GLY A 37 -4.52 -7.01 0.12
CA GLY A 37 -3.12 -7.43 -0.03
C GLY A 37 -2.17 -6.26 -0.25
N ALA A 38 -2.57 -5.04 0.08
CA ALA A 38 -1.67 -3.91 0.22
C ALA A 38 -0.73 -4.11 1.41
N GLN A 39 0.50 -3.60 1.31
CA GLN A 39 1.51 -3.67 2.35
C GLN A 39 1.44 -2.44 3.24
N PHE A 40 1.41 -2.67 4.55
CA PHE A 40 1.48 -1.58 5.51
C PHE A 40 2.91 -1.06 5.64
N CYS A 41 3.08 0.25 5.43
CA CYS A 41 4.30 0.98 5.69
C CYS A 41 4.21 1.63 7.08
N ASP A 42 4.89 1.04 8.06
CA ASP A 42 4.78 1.47 9.46
C ASP A 42 5.30 2.90 9.70
N VAL A 43 6.29 3.33 8.90
CA VAL A 43 6.93 4.65 9.02
C VAL A 43 5.98 5.77 8.61
N THR A 44 5.23 5.60 7.52
CA THR A 44 4.29 6.62 7.02
C THR A 44 2.86 6.35 7.44
N LYS A 45 2.57 5.19 8.04
CA LYS A 45 1.22 4.70 8.37
C LYS A 45 0.30 4.70 7.15
N ARG A 46 0.84 4.27 6.01
CA ARG A 46 0.16 4.21 4.71
C ARG A 46 0.15 2.78 4.16
N CYS A 47 -0.81 2.51 3.29
CA CYS A 47 -0.92 1.25 2.57
C CYS A 47 -0.36 1.40 1.15
N ILE A 48 0.56 0.50 0.78
CA ILE A 48 1.13 0.43 -0.56
C ILE A 48 0.38 -0.65 -1.34
N PRO A 49 -0.23 -0.34 -2.49
CA PRO A 49 -1.03 -1.30 -3.23
C PRO A 49 -0.18 -2.48 -3.71
N ALA A 50 -0.81 -3.66 -3.80
CA ALA A 50 -0.13 -4.90 -4.19
C ALA A 50 0.67 -4.82 -5.51
N GLY A 51 0.24 -3.96 -6.45
CA GLY A 51 0.94 -3.76 -7.72
C GLY A 51 2.22 -2.92 -7.64
N GLN A 52 2.47 -2.27 -6.51
CA GLN A 52 3.69 -1.50 -6.21
C GLN A 52 4.58 -2.23 -5.18
N LEU A 53 4.26 -3.49 -4.88
CA LEU A 53 5.11 -4.30 -4.01
C LEU A 53 6.12 -5.03 -4.88
N CYS A 54 7.39 -4.94 -4.51
CA CYS A 54 8.51 -5.57 -5.24
C CYS A 54 8.57 -5.10 -6.71
N ASP A 55 8.27 -3.83 -6.98
CA ASP A 55 8.31 -3.25 -8.32
C ASP A 55 9.69 -2.66 -8.68
N GLY A 56 10.64 -2.72 -7.73
CA GLY A 56 11.98 -2.17 -7.82
C GLY A 56 12.06 -0.72 -7.32
N ILE A 57 10.95 -0.12 -6.87
CA ILE A 57 10.86 1.26 -6.44
C ILE A 57 10.41 1.31 -4.97
N PRO A 58 11.25 1.83 -4.05
CA PRO A 58 10.86 1.95 -2.66
C PRO A 58 9.82 3.07 -2.48
N GLN A 59 8.59 2.67 -2.21
CA GLN A 59 7.46 3.55 -1.87
C GLN A 59 7.40 3.81 -0.36
N CYS A 60 7.80 2.83 0.46
CA CYS A 60 7.98 3.04 1.89
C CYS A 60 9.38 3.59 2.17
N PRO A 61 9.55 4.55 3.11
CA PRO A 61 10.87 5.07 3.47
C PRO A 61 11.85 4.01 4.00
N ASP A 62 11.33 2.92 4.59
CA ASP A 62 12.12 1.78 5.06
C ASP A 62 12.38 0.73 3.96
N GLY A 63 11.82 0.95 2.76
CA GLY A 63 11.82 0.02 1.64
C GLY A 63 11.14 -1.32 1.96
N SER A 64 10.24 -1.36 2.94
CA SER A 64 9.59 -2.59 3.40
C SER A 64 8.68 -3.23 2.36
N ASP A 65 8.13 -2.42 1.46
CA ASP A 65 7.38 -2.80 0.27
C ASP A 65 8.25 -3.50 -0.79
N GLU A 66 9.55 -3.20 -0.80
CA GLU A 66 10.56 -3.79 -1.69
C GLU A 66 11.30 -4.97 -1.05
N ARG A 67 10.95 -5.32 0.20
CA ARG A 67 11.50 -6.52 0.85
C ARG A 67 10.88 -7.76 0.24
N VAL A 68 11.54 -8.23 -0.81
CA VAL A 68 11.29 -9.53 -1.41
C VAL A 68 11.50 -10.59 -0.32
N ASN A 69 10.44 -11.28 0.09
CA ASN A 69 10.62 -12.57 0.73
C ASN A 69 11.44 -13.43 -0.24
N GLU A 70 12.58 -13.94 0.23
CA GLU A 70 13.63 -14.64 -0.52
C GLU A 70 13.16 -16.00 -1.12
N SER A 71 12.04 -16.01 -1.86
CA SER A 71 11.43 -17.22 -2.43
C SER A 71 11.17 -17.12 -3.93
N THR A 72 11.57 -16.01 -4.58
CA THR A 72 11.60 -15.89 -6.05
C THR A 72 12.99 -15.49 -6.55
N ILE A 73 14.04 -16.13 -6.02
CA ILE A 73 15.29 -16.25 -6.80
C ILE A 73 14.99 -17.23 -7.93
N ASN A 74 14.49 -16.73 -9.05
CA ASN A 74 14.67 -17.37 -10.35
C ASN A 74 14.59 -16.28 -11.42
N ILE A 75 15.73 -16.08 -12.11
CA ILE A 75 16.08 -15.17 -13.22
C ILE A 75 16.75 -13.85 -12.76
N PHE A 76 18.03 -13.52 -12.98
CA PHE A 76 19.10 -13.99 -13.88
C PHE A 76 20.48 -13.86 -13.17
N PHE A 77 21.09 -14.97 -12.77
CA PHE A 77 22.56 -15.15 -12.80
C PHE A 77 22.84 -16.60 -13.21
N VAL A 78 22.33 -16.97 -14.39
CA VAL A 78 22.98 -18.01 -15.19
C VAL A 78 23.88 -17.27 -16.17
N SER A 79 25.10 -16.99 -15.73
CA SER A 79 26.35 -16.91 -16.52
C SER A 79 27.52 -16.78 -15.55
#